data_AF-A0A938TC60-F1
#
_entry.id   AF-A0A938TC60-F1
#
_cell.length_a   1.000
_cell.length_b   1.000
_cell.length_c   1.000
_cell.angle_alpha   90.00
_cell.angle_beta   90.00
_cell.angle_gamma   90.00
#
_symmetry.space_group_name_H-M   'P 1'
#
loop_
_entity.id
_entity.type
_entity.pdbx_description
1 polymer ?
#
loop_
_entity_poly.entity_id
_entity_poly.type
_entity_poly.pdbx_seq_one_letter_code
_entity_poly.pdbx_strand_id
1 'polypeptide(L)'
;MNIEQRNIELKKFSRSLLETRETILLIGSGSIGGKASGLNFIKNVLDSKIPKDEFSGISFSIPRMFVLGSDIFDDFMNRNNLTDFALNETSDIRIINEFLKSNLPPEILGELRTIIEHVKVPLAIRSSSIMEDALHTPFAGIYGTKMIPNNQPSYDTRFNKLIEAIKYIFASTYFNSSKDYFKATSHRIEDEKMAVIIQEIVGVNHNNRFYPTFSGVARSFNYYPTGKAKPKNGVVNLALGLGKTIVDGGLVWTYSPAFPKSPPPFGDPQDIMKTTQNNFWAVNLNPLIEYDPTKETEFMINLGLNEADYDNVLKLIASTYDISSNRIVIGVGVDGPRILNFSPLLVMNEFRFNDAVKKLLIESERAYSNPVEIEFAANISKDLSQLNFGFLQVRPMVVSTDEVEVTENEMFGEDVLVATDKAMGNGIINNIHDIIFIRPENFDKKNTSTIALEIDAINRQMVNEKKQYLLIGFGRWGSSDPWLGIPVEWSQISGARIIVESTLFGINVELSQGSHFFHNLTSFNVCYFSINYDGKYKIDWEWLNNIEVISESEFVKHVKLNSPLTIKVDGRKGKGLIKKC
;
A
#
# COMPACT_ATOMS: atom_id res chain seq x y z
N MET A 1 -13.71 -9.94 19.62
CA MET A 1 -13.04 -11.10 20.22
C MET A 1 -11.66 -10.64 20.68
N ASN A 2 -11.29 -10.81 21.95
CA ASN A 2 -10.09 -10.21 22.56
C ASN A 2 -8.80 -10.68 21.88
N ILE A 3 -7.85 -9.76 21.74
CA ILE A 3 -6.49 -9.94 21.19
C ILE A 3 -5.74 -11.09 21.87
N GLU A 4 -6.09 -11.43 23.11
CA GLU A 4 -5.47 -12.50 23.91
C GLU A 4 -5.65 -13.92 23.35
N GLN A 5 -6.63 -14.20 22.49
CA GLN A 5 -6.78 -15.52 21.86
C GLN A 5 -5.90 -15.70 20.58
N ARG A 6 -5.12 -14.69 20.17
CA ARG A 6 -4.23 -14.76 19.01
C ARG A 6 -2.82 -15.30 19.31
N ASN A 7 -2.51 -15.61 20.57
CA ASN A 7 -1.23 -16.21 20.96
C ASN A 7 -1.20 -17.71 20.64
N ILE A 8 -1.15 -18.04 19.36
CA ILE A 8 -0.60 -19.33 18.93
C ILE A 8 0.90 -19.20 19.02
N GLU A 9 1.50 -19.90 19.98
CA GLU A 9 2.94 -19.92 20.22
C GLU A 9 3.66 -20.36 18.94
N LEU A 10 4.44 -19.44 18.35
CA LEU A 10 5.25 -19.77 17.19
C LEU A 10 6.35 -20.75 17.60
N LYS A 11 6.64 -21.71 16.71
CA LYS A 11 7.77 -22.62 16.93
C LYS A 11 9.06 -21.81 16.92
N LYS A 12 9.82 -21.92 18.01
CA LYS A 12 11.17 -21.35 18.10
C LYS A 12 12.07 -21.99 17.05
N PHE A 13 12.92 -21.17 16.44
CA PHE A 13 13.86 -21.60 15.44
C PHE A 13 14.77 -22.69 16.00
N SER A 14 14.97 -23.73 15.20
CA SER A 14 16.01 -24.72 15.42
C SER A 14 16.45 -25.27 14.07
N ARG A 15 17.72 -25.68 13.97
CA ARG A 15 18.30 -26.12 12.68
C ARG A 15 17.52 -27.27 12.03
N SER A 16 17.00 -28.20 12.84
CA SER A 16 16.20 -29.33 12.37
C SER A 16 14.88 -28.92 11.72
N LEU A 17 14.34 -27.74 12.04
CA LEU A 17 13.07 -27.26 11.48
C LEU A 17 13.23 -26.70 10.06
N LEU A 18 14.44 -26.40 9.60
CA LEU A 18 14.68 -25.88 8.24
C LEU A 18 14.31 -26.89 7.14
N GLU A 19 14.42 -28.19 7.46
CA GLU A 19 14.05 -29.30 6.57
C GLU A 19 12.57 -29.69 6.68
N THR A 20 11.83 -29.09 7.63
CA THR A 20 10.41 -29.39 7.84
C THR A 20 9.49 -28.52 6.97
N ARG A 21 8.20 -28.86 6.97
CA ARG A 21 7.13 -28.06 6.34
C ARG A 21 6.76 -26.82 7.15
N GLU A 22 7.48 -26.50 8.22
CA GLU A 22 7.23 -25.27 8.97
C GLU A 22 7.54 -24.05 8.11
N THR A 23 6.57 -23.14 8.07
CA THR A 23 6.62 -21.93 7.26
C THR A 23 6.88 -20.68 8.09
N ILE A 24 6.70 -20.71 9.41
CA ILE A 24 6.89 -19.56 10.29
C ILE A 24 7.71 -19.98 11.51
N LEU A 25 8.88 -19.37 11.69
CA LEU A 25 9.81 -19.68 12.78
C LEU A 25 10.22 -18.41 13.53
N LEU A 26 10.26 -18.48 14.87
CA LEU A 26 10.61 -17.35 15.74
C LEU A 26 12.06 -17.43 16.20
N ILE A 27 12.78 -16.31 16.12
CA ILE A 27 14.10 -16.07 16.71
C ILE A 27 13.94 -15.01 17.80
N GLY A 28 14.42 -15.29 19.00
CA GLY A 28 14.21 -14.45 20.18
C GLY A 28 12.98 -14.84 20.99
N SER A 29 12.55 -13.92 21.86
CA SER A 29 11.53 -14.15 22.88
C SER A 29 10.47 -13.03 22.98
N GLY A 30 10.68 -11.92 22.27
CA GLY A 30 9.80 -10.76 22.25
C GLY A 30 8.57 -10.94 21.37
N SER A 31 7.84 -9.84 21.18
CA SER A 31 6.67 -9.80 20.31
C SER A 31 7.08 -10.00 18.85
N ILE A 32 6.21 -10.63 18.06
CA ILE A 32 6.39 -10.84 16.62
C ILE A 32 5.81 -9.72 15.76
N GLY A 33 5.12 -8.76 16.39
CA GLY A 33 4.44 -7.65 15.71
C GLY A 33 3.15 -8.06 15.00
N GLY A 34 2.48 -7.05 14.43
CA GLY A 34 1.18 -7.19 13.77
C GLY A 34 1.23 -8.11 12.57
N LYS A 35 2.15 -7.85 11.62
CA LYS A 35 2.21 -8.55 10.33
C LYS A 35 2.39 -10.05 10.52
N ALA A 36 3.35 -10.45 11.37
CA ALA A 36 3.64 -11.85 11.61
C ALA A 36 2.50 -12.54 12.35
N SER A 37 1.88 -11.86 13.32
CA SER A 37 0.72 -12.37 14.04
C SER A 37 -0.48 -12.61 13.12
N GLY A 38 -0.76 -11.68 12.20
CA GLY A 38 -1.82 -11.82 11.20
C GLY A 38 -1.59 -13.01 10.26
N LEU A 39 -0.37 -13.19 9.76
CA LEU A 39 -0.01 -14.33 8.92
C LEU A 39 -0.10 -15.68 9.67
N ASN A 40 0.35 -15.73 10.92
CA ASN A 40 0.25 -16.94 11.73
C ASN A 40 -1.22 -17.30 12.03
N PHE A 41 -2.04 -16.30 12.33
CA PHE A 41 -3.46 -16.48 12.58
C PHE A 41 -4.18 -17.03 11.34
N ILE A 42 -3.95 -16.42 10.16
CA ILE A 42 -4.65 -16.83 8.95
C ILE A 42 -4.18 -18.18 8.41
N LYS A 43 -2.93 -18.58 8.65
CA LYS A 43 -2.41 -19.90 8.27
C LYS A 43 -3.35 -21.04 8.68
N ASN A 44 -3.78 -21.02 9.95
CA ASN A 44 -4.69 -22.03 10.49
C ASN A 44 -6.09 -21.98 9.87
N VAL A 45 -6.54 -20.78 9.50
CA VAL A 45 -7.81 -20.60 8.79
C VAL A 45 -7.71 -21.19 7.38
N LEU A 46 -6.63 -20.90 6.65
CA LEU A 46 -6.40 -21.43 5.30
C LEU A 46 -6.33 -22.97 5.32
N ASP A 47 -5.53 -23.55 6.21
CA ASP A 47 -5.33 -24.99 6.33
C ASP A 47 -6.63 -25.74 6.70
N SER A 48 -7.53 -25.09 7.44
CA SER A 48 -8.78 -25.71 7.91
C SER A 48 -10.01 -25.43 7.04
N LYS A 49 -10.06 -24.30 6.33
CA LYS A 49 -11.25 -23.84 5.60
C LYS A 49 -11.13 -23.90 4.08
N ILE A 50 -9.92 -24.12 3.55
CA ILE A 50 -9.66 -24.22 2.11
C ILE A 50 -8.95 -25.55 1.84
N PRO A 51 -9.70 -26.63 1.56
CA PRO A 51 -9.13 -27.90 1.17
C PRO A 51 -8.23 -27.75 -0.05
N LYS A 52 -7.09 -28.47 -0.06
CA LYS A 52 -6.09 -28.38 -1.13
C LYS A 52 -6.64 -28.68 -2.52
N ASP A 53 -7.69 -29.49 -2.60
CA ASP A 53 -8.27 -29.94 -3.87
C ASP A 53 -9.51 -29.13 -4.30
N GLU A 54 -9.92 -28.11 -3.53
CA GLU A 54 -11.13 -27.31 -3.85
C GLU A 54 -10.96 -26.51 -5.16
N PHE A 55 -9.74 -26.01 -5.40
CA PHE A 55 -9.40 -25.23 -6.59
C PHE A 55 -8.33 -25.97 -7.41
N SER A 56 -8.77 -26.80 -8.35
CA SER A 56 -7.87 -27.55 -9.23
C SER A 56 -6.90 -26.61 -9.95
N GLY A 57 -5.60 -26.88 -9.80
CA GLY A 57 -4.54 -26.08 -10.39
C GLY A 57 -4.14 -24.84 -9.58
N ILE A 58 -4.72 -24.58 -8.40
CA ILE A 58 -4.23 -23.54 -7.48
C ILE A 58 -3.61 -24.19 -6.24
N SER A 59 -2.38 -23.78 -5.91
CA SER A 59 -1.76 -24.11 -4.64
C SER A 59 -1.69 -22.87 -3.76
N PHE A 60 -2.26 -22.93 -2.55
CA PHE A 60 -2.16 -21.84 -1.57
C PHE A 60 -1.00 -22.11 -0.62
N SER A 61 -0.17 -21.10 -0.40
CA SER A 61 0.92 -21.16 0.56
C SER A 61 1.18 -19.80 1.20
N ILE A 62 1.67 -19.82 2.44
CA ILE A 62 2.34 -18.67 3.03
C ILE A 62 3.84 -18.88 2.80
N PRO A 63 4.54 -17.95 2.13
CA PRO A 63 5.97 -18.07 1.90
C PRO A 63 6.70 -18.22 3.23
N ARG A 64 7.74 -19.06 3.23
CA ARG A 64 8.52 -19.31 4.45
C ARG A 64 9.06 -18.00 5.00
N MET A 65 8.92 -17.81 6.30
CA MET A 65 9.35 -16.61 7.00
C MET A 65 9.99 -16.95 8.35
N PHE A 66 11.00 -16.15 8.69
CA PHE A 66 11.65 -16.14 10.00
C PHE A 66 11.35 -14.80 10.65
N VAL A 67 10.98 -14.81 11.92
CA VAL A 67 10.60 -13.60 12.65
C VAL A 67 11.62 -13.34 13.74
N LEU A 68 12.28 -12.20 13.70
CA LEU A 68 13.08 -11.69 14.79
C LEU A 68 12.14 -10.97 15.76
N GLY A 69 12.08 -11.44 17.00
CA GLY A 69 11.29 -10.83 18.06
C GLY A 69 11.72 -9.40 18.39
N SER A 70 10.80 -8.61 18.93
CA SER A 70 11.04 -7.21 19.30
C SER A 70 12.11 -7.03 20.38
N ASP A 71 12.42 -8.07 21.16
CA ASP A 71 13.50 -8.09 22.15
C ASP A 71 14.88 -7.88 21.50
N ILE A 72 15.06 -8.37 20.27
CA ILE A 72 16.30 -8.21 19.52
C ILE A 72 16.51 -6.74 19.13
N PHE A 73 15.44 -6.02 18.83
CA PHE A 73 15.49 -4.59 18.57
C PHE A 73 15.88 -3.81 19.83
N ASP A 74 15.25 -4.12 20.97
CA ASP A 74 15.59 -3.49 22.25
C ASP A 74 17.07 -3.71 22.61
N ASP A 75 17.55 -4.96 22.49
CA ASP A 75 18.95 -5.31 22.73
C ASP A 75 19.91 -4.59 21.78
N PHE A 76 19.56 -4.49 20.50
CA PHE A 76 20.34 -3.76 19.51
C PHE A 76 20.44 -2.26 19.85
N MET A 77 19.33 -1.62 20.19
CA MET A 77 19.30 -0.19 20.53
C MET A 77 20.12 0.10 21.79
N ASN A 78 19.95 -0.71 22.84
CA ASN A 78 20.63 -0.55 24.12
C ASN A 78 22.14 -0.78 24.01
N ARG A 79 22.57 -1.87 23.36
CA ARG A 79 24.01 -2.21 23.24
C ARG A 79 24.81 -1.18 22.46
N ASN A 80 24.17 -0.48 21.52
CA ASN A 80 24.82 0.50 20.66
C ASN A 80 24.55 1.95 21.10
N ASN A 81 23.82 2.18 22.21
CA ASN A 81 23.43 3.50 22.71
C ASN A 81 22.79 4.40 21.64
N LEU A 82 21.90 3.83 20.81
CA LEU A 82 21.37 4.51 19.63
C LEU A 82 20.19 5.42 19.92
N THR A 83 19.47 5.23 21.03
CA THR A 83 18.18 5.88 21.28
C THR A 83 18.25 7.41 21.21
N ASP A 84 19.14 8.04 21.99
CA ASP A 84 19.25 9.51 22.04
C ASP A 84 19.66 10.10 20.68
N PHE A 85 20.60 9.45 19.99
CA PHE A 85 21.02 9.85 18.65
C PHE A 85 19.87 9.73 17.64
N ALA A 86 19.20 8.57 17.61
CA ALA A 86 18.16 8.24 16.66
C ALA A 86 16.93 9.14 16.83
N LEU A 87 16.59 9.57 18.04
CA LEU A 87 15.48 10.49 18.30
C LEU A 87 15.79 11.91 17.83
N ASN A 88 17.01 12.39 18.03
CA ASN A 88 17.37 13.80 17.79
C ASN A 88 17.90 14.09 16.36
N GLU A 89 18.50 13.12 15.67
CA GLU A 89 19.05 13.31 14.34
C GLU A 89 17.93 13.48 13.29
N THR A 90 18.07 14.42 12.35
CA THR A 90 17.06 14.72 11.34
C THR A 90 17.44 14.23 9.95
N SER A 91 18.68 13.78 9.75
CA SER A 91 19.11 13.19 8.48
C SER A 91 18.94 11.68 8.49
N ASP A 92 18.02 11.18 7.66
CA ASP A 92 17.80 9.74 7.47
C ASP A 92 19.09 9.03 7.03
N ILE A 93 19.91 9.69 6.21
CA ILE A 93 21.23 9.20 5.76
C ILE A 93 22.19 9.05 6.95
N ARG A 94 22.18 9.95 7.93
CA ARG A 94 23.02 9.81 9.12
C ARG A 94 22.52 8.72 10.04
N ILE A 95 21.20 8.62 10.22
CA ILE A 95 20.56 7.56 11.01
C ILE A 95 20.94 6.19 10.45
N ILE A 96 20.71 5.95 9.16
CA ILE A 96 21.03 4.66 8.56
C ILE A 96 22.52 4.32 8.67
N ASN A 97 23.41 5.29 8.43
CA ASN A 97 24.85 5.04 8.50
C ASN A 97 25.31 4.66 9.91
N GLU A 98 24.70 5.22 10.96
CA GLU A 98 25.03 4.86 12.34
C GLU A 98 24.50 3.46 12.71
N PHE A 99 23.29 3.13 12.26
CA PHE A 99 22.71 1.79 12.44
C PHE A 99 23.50 0.72 11.68
N LEU A 100 24.01 1.05 10.48
CA LEU A 100 24.84 0.13 9.68
C LEU A 100 26.17 -0.19 10.39
N LYS A 101 26.80 0.79 11.04
CA LYS A 101 28.04 0.61 11.83
C LYS A 101 27.84 -0.15 13.14
N SER A 102 26.62 -0.11 13.69
CA SER A 102 26.27 -0.74 14.96
C SER A 102 26.31 -2.26 14.91
N ASN A 103 26.48 -2.94 16.04
CA ASN A 103 26.57 -4.39 16.09
C ASN A 103 25.23 -5.04 16.46
N LEU A 104 24.82 -6.05 15.70
CA LEU A 104 23.70 -6.92 16.11
C LEU A 104 24.09 -7.77 17.33
N PRO A 105 23.11 -8.19 18.16
CA PRO A 105 23.37 -9.11 19.26
C PRO A 105 24.06 -10.40 18.76
N PRO A 106 25.19 -10.82 19.36
CA PRO A 106 25.93 -12.01 18.89
C PRO A 106 25.11 -13.30 18.95
N GLU A 107 24.11 -13.36 19.84
CA GLU A 107 23.25 -14.51 20.09
C GLU A 107 22.44 -14.91 18.85
N ILE A 108 22.05 -13.94 18.01
CA ILE A 108 21.24 -14.19 16.80
C ILE A 108 22.09 -14.51 15.56
N LEU A 109 23.39 -14.19 15.58
CA LEU A 109 24.24 -14.28 14.39
C LEU A 109 24.38 -15.72 13.87
N GLY A 110 24.45 -16.70 14.78
CA GLY A 110 24.53 -18.11 14.42
C GLY A 110 23.26 -18.62 13.72
N GLU A 111 22.09 -18.13 14.14
CA GLU A 111 20.80 -18.48 13.56
C GLU A 111 20.63 -17.84 12.18
N LEU A 112 20.93 -16.54 12.07
CA LEU A 112 20.93 -15.81 10.79
C LEU A 112 21.87 -16.43 9.76
N ARG A 113 23.06 -16.87 10.20
CA ARG A 113 24.01 -17.56 9.31
C ARG A 113 23.46 -18.89 8.83
N THR A 114 22.84 -19.66 9.72
CA THR A 114 22.19 -20.92 9.37
C THR A 114 21.07 -20.69 8.34
N ILE A 115 20.26 -19.64 8.49
CA ILE A 115 19.21 -19.28 7.53
C ILE A 115 19.80 -19.04 6.14
N ILE A 116 20.85 -18.22 6.03
CA ILE A 116 21.48 -17.84 4.75
C ILE A 116 22.21 -19.01 4.07
N GLU A 117 22.69 -19.98 4.85
CA GLU A 117 23.28 -21.20 4.31
C GLU A 117 22.23 -22.06 3.56
N HIS A 118 21.01 -22.13 4.09
CA HIS A 118 19.95 -22.98 3.56
C HIS A 118 19.08 -22.26 2.52
N VAL A 119 18.76 -20.99 2.73
CA VAL A 119 17.87 -20.22 1.86
C VAL A 119 18.69 -19.49 0.81
N LYS A 120 18.46 -19.84 -0.47
CA LYS A 120 19.19 -19.31 -1.65
C LYS A 120 18.28 -18.58 -2.65
N VAL A 121 17.07 -18.26 -2.22
CA VAL A 121 16.11 -17.46 -2.98
C VAL A 121 16.09 -16.03 -2.45
N PRO A 122 15.63 -15.05 -3.25
CA PRO A 122 15.47 -13.68 -2.79
C PRO A 122 14.62 -13.57 -1.53
N LEU A 123 15.00 -12.63 -0.65
CA LEU A 123 14.38 -12.41 0.65
C LEU A 123 13.84 -10.98 0.75
N ALA A 124 12.63 -10.84 1.29
CA ALA A 124 12.08 -9.57 1.73
C ALA A 124 12.26 -9.46 3.24
N ILE A 125 12.99 -8.45 3.68
CA ILE A 125 13.15 -8.08 5.08
C ILE A 125 12.16 -6.96 5.35
N ARG A 126 11.14 -7.26 6.16
CA ARG A 126 9.97 -6.39 6.41
C ARG A 126 9.91 -6.02 7.88
N SER A 127 9.53 -4.78 8.15
CA SER A 127 9.06 -4.34 9.46
C SER A 127 7.81 -5.12 9.91
N SER A 128 7.72 -5.38 11.20
CA SER A 128 6.51 -5.90 11.85
C SER A 128 6.38 -5.20 13.19
N SER A 129 5.86 -3.97 13.16
CA SER A 129 5.64 -3.19 14.38
C SER A 129 4.53 -3.84 15.21
N ILE A 130 4.60 -3.68 16.54
CA ILE A 130 3.55 -4.15 17.46
C ILE A 130 2.21 -3.48 17.15
N MET A 131 2.24 -2.21 16.73
CA MET A 131 1.05 -1.40 16.45
C MET A 131 0.59 -1.48 14.99
N GLU A 132 1.36 -2.13 14.11
CA GLU A 132 1.16 -2.08 12.66
C GLU A 132 -0.21 -2.58 12.18
N ASP A 133 -0.73 -3.64 12.78
CA ASP A 133 -2.04 -4.22 12.45
C ASP A 133 -3.09 -3.99 13.56
N ALA A 134 -2.87 -2.98 14.41
CA ALA A 134 -3.85 -2.56 15.41
C ALA A 134 -5.04 -1.87 14.72
N LEU A 135 -6.26 -2.32 15.03
CA LEU A 135 -7.52 -1.87 14.40
C LEU A 135 -7.72 -0.34 14.41
N HIS A 136 -7.21 0.38 15.40
CA HIS A 136 -7.48 1.82 15.56
C HIS A 136 -6.23 2.71 15.44
N THR A 137 -5.05 2.11 15.23
CA THR A 137 -3.76 2.81 15.17
C THR A 137 -2.76 2.10 14.25
N PRO A 138 -3.12 1.67 13.01
CA PRO A 138 -2.19 0.92 12.18
C PRO A 138 -1.10 1.83 11.61
N PHE A 139 0.15 1.39 11.77
CA PHE A 139 1.35 2.05 11.25
C PHE A 139 1.69 1.58 9.81
N ALA A 140 0.67 1.48 8.95
CA ALA A 140 0.79 0.81 7.67
C ALA A 140 1.62 1.62 6.67
N GLY A 141 2.74 1.04 6.20
CA GLY A 141 3.57 1.62 5.13
C GLY A 141 4.48 2.76 5.56
N ILE A 142 4.69 2.93 6.87
CA ILE A 142 5.60 3.95 7.42
C ILE A 142 7.03 3.43 7.44
N TYR A 143 7.19 2.15 7.78
CA TYR A 143 8.50 1.51 7.91
C TYR A 143 8.91 0.86 6.59
N GLY A 144 10.20 0.89 6.29
CA GLY A 144 10.74 0.38 5.03
C GLY A 144 10.58 -1.13 4.86
N THR A 145 10.75 -1.61 3.63
CA THR A 145 10.95 -3.03 3.32
C THR A 145 12.15 -3.18 2.39
N LYS A 146 13.16 -3.93 2.82
CA LYS A 146 14.36 -4.15 2.02
C LYS A 146 14.34 -5.54 1.38
N MET A 147 14.29 -5.58 0.05
CA MET A 147 14.40 -6.84 -0.71
C MET A 147 15.85 -7.08 -1.09
N ILE A 148 16.37 -8.29 -0.85
CA ILE A 148 17.72 -8.69 -1.23
C ILE A 148 17.68 -9.90 -2.19
N PRO A 149 18.61 -9.98 -3.16
CA PRO A 149 18.59 -11.04 -4.17
C PRO A 149 19.05 -12.39 -3.60
N ASN A 150 19.87 -12.37 -2.54
CA ASN A 150 20.34 -13.56 -1.81
C ASN A 150 20.82 -14.70 -2.73
N ASN A 151 21.51 -14.33 -3.82
CA ASN A 151 21.98 -15.26 -4.86
C ASN A 151 23.52 -15.22 -5.04
N GLN A 152 24.24 -14.45 -4.22
CA GLN A 152 25.69 -14.35 -4.32
C GLN A 152 26.35 -15.70 -3.98
N PRO A 153 27.43 -16.09 -4.67
CA PRO A 153 28.09 -17.38 -4.41
C PRO A 153 28.60 -17.52 -2.97
N SER A 154 29.16 -16.45 -2.41
CA SER A 154 29.69 -16.42 -1.06
C SER A 154 28.58 -16.32 -0.01
N TYR A 155 28.56 -17.28 0.91
CA TYR A 155 27.68 -17.26 2.09
C TYR A 155 27.90 -15.99 2.94
N ASP A 156 29.15 -15.54 3.08
CA ASP A 156 29.48 -14.36 3.87
C ASP A 156 28.92 -13.08 3.24
N THR A 157 28.96 -12.97 1.91
CA THR A 157 28.37 -11.81 1.21
C THR A 157 26.85 -11.78 1.38
N ARG A 158 26.18 -12.94 1.30
CA ARG A 158 24.72 -13.01 1.52
C ARG A 158 24.36 -12.68 2.96
N PHE A 159 25.16 -13.15 3.91
CA PHE A 159 24.99 -12.88 5.33
C PHE A 159 25.15 -11.39 5.66
N ASN A 160 26.18 -10.73 5.13
CA ASN A 160 26.38 -9.31 5.33
C ASN A 160 25.22 -8.47 4.78
N LYS A 161 24.72 -8.80 3.57
CA LYS A 161 23.55 -8.14 2.98
C LYS A 161 22.27 -8.34 3.82
N LEU A 162 22.09 -9.52 4.41
CA LEU A 162 20.97 -9.76 5.33
C LEU A 162 21.09 -8.88 6.60
N ILE A 163 22.28 -8.80 7.18
CA ILE A 163 22.53 -7.93 8.35
C ILE A 163 22.27 -6.46 8.02
N GLU A 164 22.78 -5.97 6.89
CA GLU A 164 22.54 -4.61 6.40
C GLU A 164 21.03 -4.34 6.24
N ALA A 165 20.30 -5.29 5.64
CA ALA A 165 18.85 -5.19 5.49
C ALA A 165 18.12 -5.15 6.84
N ILE A 166 18.48 -5.98 7.82
CA ILE A 166 17.89 -5.96 9.17
C ILE A 166 18.13 -4.60 9.85
N LYS A 167 19.37 -4.12 9.80
CA LYS A 167 19.75 -2.80 10.36
C LYS A 167 19.03 -1.66 9.67
N TYR A 168 18.80 -1.77 8.35
CA TYR A 168 17.99 -0.81 7.60
C TYR A 168 16.55 -0.75 8.12
N ILE A 169 15.93 -1.90 8.40
CA ILE A 169 14.58 -1.92 8.99
C ILE A 169 14.57 -1.26 10.38
N PHE A 170 15.55 -1.57 11.24
CA PHE A 170 15.67 -0.92 12.54
C PHE A 170 15.86 0.60 12.42
N ALA A 171 16.67 1.06 11.47
CA ALA A 171 16.87 2.48 11.20
C ALA A 171 15.58 3.17 10.72
N SER A 172 14.79 2.48 9.89
CA SER A 172 13.57 3.03 9.31
C SER A 172 12.51 3.42 10.35
N THR A 173 12.56 2.82 11.55
CA THR A 173 11.73 3.24 12.69
C THR A 173 11.92 4.71 13.05
N TYR A 174 13.13 5.25 12.80
CA TYR A 174 13.53 6.61 13.18
C TYR A 174 13.69 7.55 11.99
N PHE A 175 13.32 7.16 10.77
CA PHE A 175 13.32 8.09 9.64
C PHE A 175 12.34 9.25 9.86
N ASN A 176 12.55 10.36 9.17
CA ASN A 176 11.71 11.55 9.29
C ASN A 176 10.23 11.26 9.03
N SER A 177 9.92 10.45 8.01
CA SER A 177 8.55 10.03 7.70
C SER A 177 7.88 9.34 8.90
N SER A 178 8.61 8.44 9.58
CA SER A 178 8.17 7.79 10.82
C SER A 178 8.01 8.79 11.98
N LYS A 179 8.99 9.66 12.20
CA LYS A 179 8.95 10.68 13.27
C LYS A 179 7.78 11.64 13.11
N ASP A 180 7.56 12.13 11.90
CA ASP A 180 6.48 13.07 11.58
C ASP A 180 5.12 12.39 11.71
N TYR A 181 5.02 11.10 11.37
CA TYR A 181 3.85 10.30 11.68
C TYR A 181 3.56 10.27 13.18
N PHE A 182 4.55 9.95 14.02
CA PHE A 182 4.37 9.90 15.47
C PHE A 182 3.92 11.26 16.04
N LYS A 183 4.50 12.37 15.57
CA LYS A 183 4.09 13.73 15.98
C LYS A 183 2.63 14.04 15.67
N ALA A 184 2.09 13.47 14.58
CA ALA A 184 0.68 13.63 14.21
C ALA A 184 -0.26 12.71 15.02
N THR A 185 0.27 11.76 15.78
CA THR A 185 -0.51 10.84 16.63
C THR A 185 -0.39 11.18 18.11
N SER A 186 -1.18 10.50 18.95
CA SER A 186 -1.02 10.53 20.41
C SER A 186 0.11 9.64 20.94
N HIS A 187 0.81 8.91 20.06
CA HIS A 187 1.83 7.94 20.46
C HIS A 187 3.22 8.55 20.51
N ARG A 188 4.08 7.91 21.29
CA ARG A 188 5.48 8.23 21.45
C ARG A 188 6.32 7.22 20.68
N ILE A 189 7.28 7.72 19.91
CA ILE A 189 8.20 6.89 19.15
C ILE A 189 9.11 6.07 20.07
N GLU A 190 9.32 6.54 21.31
CA GLU A 190 10.12 5.88 22.34
C GLU A 190 9.51 4.56 22.82
N ASP A 191 8.18 4.42 22.70
CA ASP A 191 7.46 3.21 23.07
C ASP A 191 7.38 2.20 21.90
N GLU A 192 7.82 2.61 20.70
CA GLU A 192 7.74 1.80 19.50
C GLU A 192 8.79 0.69 19.50
N LYS A 193 8.35 -0.55 19.24
CA LYS A 193 9.23 -1.71 19.14
C LYS A 193 9.05 -2.42 17.82
N MET A 194 10.18 -2.78 17.21
CA MET A 194 10.20 -3.34 15.87
C MET A 194 10.58 -4.83 15.88
N ALA A 195 9.65 -5.71 15.52
CA ALA A 195 9.99 -7.05 15.07
C ALA A 195 10.36 -7.03 13.58
N VAL A 196 11.14 -8.00 13.12
CA VAL A 196 11.59 -8.07 11.72
C VAL A 196 11.20 -9.42 11.12
N ILE A 197 10.55 -9.39 9.95
CA ILE A 197 10.20 -10.57 9.18
C ILE A 197 11.22 -10.74 8.05
N ILE A 198 11.86 -11.89 7.97
CA ILE A 198 12.71 -12.32 6.86
C ILE A 198 11.91 -13.37 6.07
N GLN A 199 11.36 -12.99 4.92
CA GLN A 199 10.41 -13.81 4.15
C GLN A 199 10.93 -14.12 2.74
N GLU A 200 10.73 -15.35 2.27
CA GLU A 200 11.00 -15.71 0.88
C GLU A 200 10.10 -14.92 -0.07
N ILE A 201 10.68 -14.32 -1.11
CA ILE A 201 9.91 -13.57 -2.11
C ILE A 201 9.22 -14.56 -3.05
N VAL A 202 7.91 -14.37 -3.26
CA VAL A 202 7.17 -15.11 -4.28
C VAL A 202 7.57 -14.60 -5.66
N GLY A 203 8.18 -15.47 -6.46
CA GLY A 203 8.56 -15.12 -7.82
C GLY A 203 9.30 -16.25 -8.53
N VAL A 204 9.64 -16.01 -9.78
CA VAL A 204 10.47 -16.89 -10.61
C VAL A 204 11.63 -16.07 -11.17
N ASN A 205 12.79 -16.71 -11.33
CA ASN A 205 13.94 -16.10 -12.00
C ASN A 205 13.75 -16.14 -13.52
N HIS A 206 13.67 -14.96 -14.13
CA HIS A 206 13.68 -14.74 -15.57
C HIS A 206 14.96 -13.99 -15.97
N ASN A 207 16.00 -14.72 -16.37
CA ASN A 207 17.27 -14.13 -16.85
C ASN A 207 17.84 -13.06 -15.90
N ASN A 208 17.98 -13.40 -14.63
CA ASN A 208 18.45 -12.52 -13.54
C ASN A 208 17.46 -11.42 -13.11
N ARG A 209 16.19 -11.53 -13.50
CA ARG A 209 15.10 -10.70 -12.99
C ARG A 209 14.16 -11.61 -12.19
N PHE A 210 13.99 -11.35 -10.90
CA PHE A 210 13.12 -12.18 -10.07
C PHE A 210 11.84 -11.45 -9.71
N TYR A 211 10.71 -11.96 -10.20
CA TYR A 211 9.40 -11.35 -9.95
C TYR A 211 8.29 -12.40 -10.11
N PRO A 212 7.11 -12.18 -9.50
CA PRO A 212 5.95 -13.04 -9.71
C PRO A 212 5.22 -12.70 -11.01
N THR A 213 4.45 -13.65 -11.53
CA THR A 213 3.57 -13.39 -12.69
C THR A 213 2.66 -12.19 -12.43
N PHE A 214 2.09 -12.10 -11.23
CA PHE A 214 1.37 -10.92 -10.78
C PHE A 214 1.30 -10.85 -9.26
N SER A 215 0.97 -9.68 -8.76
CA SER A 215 0.65 -9.40 -7.36
C SER A 215 -0.73 -8.76 -7.27
N GLY A 216 -1.32 -8.78 -6.08
CA GLY A 216 -2.64 -8.22 -5.88
C GLY A 216 -2.94 -7.83 -4.45
N VAL A 217 -3.91 -6.92 -4.33
CA VAL A 217 -4.52 -6.50 -3.07
C VAL A 217 -6.03 -6.67 -3.20
N ALA A 218 -6.61 -7.53 -2.37
CA ALA A 218 -8.04 -7.81 -2.33
C ALA A 218 -8.65 -7.27 -1.03
N ARG A 219 -9.73 -6.50 -1.14
CA ARG A 219 -10.48 -5.94 -0.01
C ARG A 219 -11.90 -6.46 -0.02
N SER A 220 -12.42 -6.88 1.13
CA SER A 220 -13.81 -7.35 1.22
C SER A 220 -14.83 -6.20 1.26
N PHE A 221 -14.36 -4.97 1.50
CA PHE A 221 -15.16 -3.75 1.42
C PHE A 221 -14.52 -2.73 0.45
N ASN A 222 -15.33 -2.13 -0.43
CA ASN A 222 -14.91 -1.08 -1.35
C ASN A 222 -15.66 0.23 -1.04
N TYR A 223 -14.93 1.30 -0.75
CA TYR A 223 -15.51 2.62 -0.48
C TYR A 223 -15.94 3.34 -1.77
N TYR A 224 -15.36 2.98 -2.91
CA TYR A 224 -15.63 3.55 -4.23
C TYR A 224 -16.10 2.47 -5.21
N PRO A 225 -17.27 1.85 -5.00
CA PRO A 225 -17.79 0.87 -5.93
C PRO A 225 -18.11 1.51 -7.29
N THR A 226 -17.78 0.81 -8.37
CA THR A 226 -18.06 1.25 -9.75
C THR A 226 -19.15 0.39 -10.39
N GLY A 227 -19.87 0.97 -11.36
CA GLY A 227 -20.92 0.28 -12.11
C GLY A 227 -22.06 -0.23 -11.22
N LYS A 228 -22.31 -1.55 -11.24
CA LYS A 228 -23.36 -2.21 -10.44
C LYS A 228 -22.87 -2.72 -9.08
N ALA A 229 -21.58 -2.56 -8.77
CA ALA A 229 -21.02 -3.03 -7.51
C ALA A 229 -21.58 -2.23 -6.33
N LYS A 230 -21.69 -2.88 -5.18
CA LYS A 230 -21.98 -2.27 -3.89
C LYS A 230 -20.73 -2.30 -3.02
N PRO A 231 -20.63 -1.49 -1.95
CA PRO A 231 -19.44 -1.50 -1.08
C PRO A 231 -19.07 -2.89 -0.53
N LYS A 232 -20.08 -3.67 -0.12
CA LYS A 232 -19.92 -5.05 0.38
C LYS A 232 -19.52 -6.07 -0.70
N ASN A 233 -19.42 -5.67 -1.96
CA ASN A 233 -18.94 -6.55 -3.02
C ASN A 233 -17.41 -6.56 -3.14
N GLY A 234 -16.71 -5.75 -2.34
CA GLY A 234 -15.25 -5.71 -2.31
C GLY A 234 -14.62 -5.17 -3.60
N VAL A 235 -13.29 -5.13 -3.59
CA VAL A 235 -12.46 -4.68 -4.72
C VAL A 235 -11.16 -5.48 -4.75
N VAL A 236 -10.68 -5.81 -5.94
CA VAL A 236 -9.38 -6.46 -6.15
C VAL A 236 -8.58 -5.63 -7.13
N ASN A 237 -7.35 -5.30 -6.73
CA ASN A 237 -6.34 -4.64 -7.55
C ASN A 237 -5.28 -5.66 -7.94
N LEU A 238 -4.95 -5.75 -9.23
CA LEU A 238 -3.93 -6.65 -9.77
C LEU A 238 -2.86 -5.87 -10.53
N ALA A 239 -1.61 -6.28 -10.37
CA ALA A 239 -0.46 -5.71 -11.07
C ALA A 239 0.52 -6.81 -11.51
N LEU A 240 1.14 -6.65 -12.67
CA LEU A 240 2.29 -7.47 -13.08
C LEU A 240 3.49 -7.18 -12.16
N GLY A 241 4.24 -8.22 -11.82
CA GLY A 241 5.47 -8.13 -11.03
C GLY A 241 5.22 -7.94 -9.53
N LEU A 242 6.21 -7.39 -8.82
CA LEU A 242 6.17 -7.20 -7.38
C LEU A 242 5.05 -6.23 -6.95
N GLY A 243 4.49 -6.45 -5.76
CA GLY A 243 3.39 -5.63 -5.19
C GLY A 243 3.70 -4.15 -4.97
N LYS A 244 4.97 -3.74 -5.11
CA LYS A 244 5.39 -2.34 -5.00
C LYS A 244 4.61 -1.43 -5.97
N THR A 245 4.21 -1.90 -7.15
CA THR A 245 3.35 -1.13 -8.06
C THR A 245 2.01 -0.72 -7.43
N ILE A 246 1.39 -1.62 -6.66
CA ILE A 246 0.09 -1.34 -6.00
C ILE A 246 0.30 -0.42 -4.79
N VAL A 247 1.38 -0.66 -4.05
CA VAL A 247 1.76 0.13 -2.86
C VAL A 247 2.08 1.58 -3.23
N ASP A 248 2.92 1.80 -4.25
CA ASP A 248 3.36 3.13 -4.71
C ASP A 248 2.28 3.87 -5.52
N GLY A 249 1.06 3.33 -5.55
CA GLY A 249 -0.09 3.93 -6.22
C GLY A 249 0.02 3.98 -7.74
N GLY A 250 0.71 3.03 -8.36
CA GLY A 250 0.82 2.92 -9.81
C GLY A 250 -0.49 2.54 -10.51
N LEU A 251 -0.41 2.37 -11.84
CA LEU A 251 -1.49 1.83 -12.66
C LEU A 251 -1.67 0.34 -12.39
N VAL A 252 -2.90 -0.06 -12.08
CA VAL A 252 -3.27 -1.43 -11.70
C VAL A 252 -4.61 -1.78 -12.34
N TRP A 253 -4.88 -3.07 -12.52
CA TRP A 253 -6.19 -3.53 -12.97
C TRP A 253 -7.14 -3.73 -11.79
N THR A 254 -8.19 -2.92 -11.74
CA THR A 254 -9.18 -2.91 -10.65
C THR A 254 -10.48 -3.60 -11.08
N TYR A 255 -11.02 -4.48 -10.24
CA TYR A 255 -12.36 -5.06 -10.47
C TYR A 255 -13.07 -5.42 -9.17
N SER A 256 -14.40 -5.56 -9.22
CA SER A 256 -15.16 -6.11 -8.09
C SER A 256 -15.20 -7.63 -8.18
N PRO A 257 -14.83 -8.38 -7.14
CA PRO A 257 -14.86 -9.84 -7.18
C PRO A 257 -16.27 -10.36 -7.47
N ALA A 258 -17.34 -9.68 -7.04
CA ALA A 258 -18.72 -10.04 -7.40
C ALA A 258 -19.00 -10.01 -8.91
N PHE A 259 -18.32 -9.13 -9.66
CA PHE A 259 -18.52 -8.89 -11.08
C PHE A 259 -17.18 -8.94 -11.86
N PRO A 260 -16.46 -10.08 -11.90
CA PRO A 260 -15.10 -10.15 -12.45
C PRO A 260 -15.05 -9.97 -13.98
N LYS A 261 -16.20 -10.14 -14.65
CA LYS A 261 -16.35 -9.99 -16.10
C LYS A 261 -16.80 -8.59 -16.51
N SER A 262 -17.02 -7.70 -15.54
CA SER A 262 -17.42 -6.32 -15.78
C SER A 262 -16.20 -5.44 -15.52
N PRO A 263 -15.40 -5.11 -16.55
CA PRO A 263 -14.31 -4.16 -16.37
C PRO A 263 -14.89 -2.81 -15.89
N PRO A 264 -14.06 -1.95 -15.27
CA PRO A 264 -14.41 -0.55 -15.08
C PRO A 264 -14.98 0.04 -16.38
N PRO A 265 -15.91 1.00 -16.32
CA PRO A 265 -16.53 1.59 -17.51
C PRO A 265 -15.52 2.44 -18.27
N PHE A 266 -14.69 1.81 -19.10
CA PHE A 266 -13.84 2.48 -20.06
C PHE A 266 -14.68 2.87 -21.27
N GLY A 267 -14.55 4.10 -21.75
CA GLY A 267 -15.33 4.61 -22.87
C GLY A 267 -14.98 3.89 -24.18
N ASP A 268 -13.71 3.96 -24.57
CA ASP A 268 -13.14 3.37 -25.78
C ASP A 268 -11.97 2.41 -25.44
N PRO A 269 -11.73 1.31 -26.20
CA PRO A 269 -10.46 0.56 -26.16
C PRO A 269 -9.18 1.40 -26.06
N GLN A 270 -9.13 2.58 -26.68
CA GLN A 270 -8.00 3.50 -26.60
C GLN A 270 -7.81 4.12 -25.22
N ASP A 271 -8.87 4.25 -24.42
CA ASP A 271 -8.77 4.75 -23.05
C ASP A 271 -8.12 3.70 -22.12
N ILE A 272 -8.36 2.42 -22.39
CA ILE A 272 -7.69 1.32 -21.69
C ILE A 272 -6.19 1.35 -21.96
N MET A 273 -5.77 1.65 -23.19
CA MET A 273 -4.35 1.78 -23.54
C MET A 273 -3.63 2.89 -22.76
N LYS A 274 -4.34 3.95 -22.36
CA LYS A 274 -3.77 5.04 -21.55
C LYS A 274 -3.69 4.71 -20.06
N THR A 275 -4.45 3.71 -19.60
CA THR A 275 -4.64 3.39 -18.17
C THR A 275 -4.10 2.02 -17.78
N THR A 276 -3.60 1.24 -18.74
CA THR A 276 -2.91 -0.04 -18.46
C THR A 276 -1.53 0.18 -17.87
N GLN A 277 -1.13 -0.70 -16.96
CA GLN A 277 0.22 -0.78 -16.44
C GLN A 277 1.22 -1.03 -17.59
N ASN A 278 2.25 -0.20 -17.71
CA ASN A 278 3.31 -0.32 -18.71
C ASN A 278 4.67 -0.75 -18.14
N ASN A 279 4.83 -0.60 -16.83
CA ASN A 279 6.06 -0.86 -16.11
C ASN A 279 5.81 -1.72 -14.88
N PHE A 280 6.79 -2.52 -14.46
CA PHE A 280 6.69 -3.37 -13.29
C PHE A 280 8.01 -3.48 -12.53
N TRP A 281 7.91 -3.83 -11.25
CA TRP A 281 9.05 -4.01 -10.37
C TRP A 281 9.51 -5.47 -10.31
N ALA A 282 10.82 -5.67 -10.31
CA ALA A 282 11.47 -6.96 -10.09
C ALA A 282 12.70 -6.82 -9.16
N VAL A 283 13.11 -7.91 -8.53
CA VAL A 283 14.40 -7.98 -7.83
C VAL A 283 15.50 -8.25 -8.87
N ASN A 284 16.53 -7.40 -8.87
CA ASN A 284 17.71 -7.56 -9.70
C ASN A 284 18.65 -8.60 -9.10
N LEU A 285 18.88 -9.69 -9.84
CA LEU A 285 19.80 -10.75 -9.44
C LEU A 285 21.20 -10.56 -10.03
N ASN A 286 21.40 -9.56 -10.89
CA ASN A 286 22.74 -9.24 -11.38
C ASN A 286 23.59 -8.63 -10.25
N PRO A 287 24.93 -8.69 -10.36
CA PRO A 287 25.80 -7.92 -9.48
C PRO A 287 25.39 -6.44 -9.49
N LEU A 288 25.42 -5.81 -8.31
CA LEU A 288 25.14 -4.38 -8.20
C LEU A 288 26.14 -3.58 -9.03
N ILE A 289 25.62 -2.56 -9.70
CA ILE A 289 26.45 -1.55 -10.37
C ILE A 289 26.95 -0.52 -9.34
N GLU A 290 26.11 -0.19 -8.36
CA GLU A 290 26.40 0.76 -7.29
C GLU A 290 25.94 0.18 -5.94
N TYR A 291 26.78 0.29 -4.92
CA TYR A 291 26.46 -0.10 -3.56
C TYR A 291 25.83 1.09 -2.83
N ASP A 292 24.57 0.94 -2.43
CA ASP A 292 23.84 1.99 -1.72
C ASP A 292 22.89 1.36 -0.68
N PRO A 293 23.42 1.04 0.52
CA PRO A 293 22.66 0.38 1.55
C PRO A 293 21.58 1.29 2.16
N THR A 294 21.59 2.58 1.82
CA THR A 294 20.63 3.58 2.31
C THR A 294 19.33 3.61 1.51
N LYS A 295 19.32 3.05 0.30
CA LYS A 295 18.11 2.96 -0.52
C LYS A 295 17.32 1.70 -0.21
N GLU A 296 16.00 1.85 -0.12
CA GLU A 296 15.06 0.73 -0.05
C GLU A 296 15.15 -0.15 -1.32
N THR A 297 15.24 0.51 -2.48
CA THR A 297 15.20 -0.10 -3.81
C THR A 297 16.58 -0.49 -4.36
N GLU A 298 17.61 -0.61 -3.51
CA GLU A 298 18.99 -0.92 -3.92
C GLU A 298 19.07 -2.12 -4.89
N PHE A 299 18.26 -3.16 -4.62
CA PHE A 299 18.21 -4.39 -5.43
C PHE A 299 16.96 -4.49 -6.30
N MET A 300 16.23 -3.40 -6.51
CA MET A 300 15.00 -3.39 -7.30
C MET A 300 15.23 -2.69 -8.64
N ILE A 301 14.64 -3.24 -9.68
CA ILE A 301 14.67 -2.69 -11.04
C ILE A 301 13.25 -2.52 -11.54
N ASN A 302 13.05 -1.45 -12.30
CA ASN A 302 11.80 -1.14 -12.96
C ASN A 302 11.94 -1.49 -14.46
N LEU A 303 11.00 -2.29 -14.98
CA LEU A 303 11.07 -2.91 -16.30
C LEU A 303 9.79 -2.62 -17.09
N GLY A 304 9.91 -2.49 -18.41
CA GLY A 304 8.76 -2.32 -19.30
C GLY A 304 8.12 -3.65 -19.71
N LEU A 305 6.87 -3.60 -20.21
CA LEU A 305 6.12 -4.79 -20.63
C LEU A 305 6.83 -5.70 -21.63
N ASN A 306 7.71 -5.14 -22.48
CA ASN A 306 8.46 -5.94 -23.47
C ASN A 306 9.32 -7.03 -22.81
N GLU A 307 9.88 -6.76 -21.63
CA GLU A 307 10.65 -7.75 -20.88
C GLU A 307 9.76 -8.90 -20.37
N ALA A 308 8.55 -8.59 -19.91
CA ALA A 308 7.60 -9.59 -19.48
C ALA A 308 7.01 -10.41 -20.63
N ASP A 309 6.86 -9.81 -21.82
CA ASP A 309 6.44 -10.52 -23.05
C ASP A 309 7.55 -11.49 -23.49
N TYR A 310 8.82 -11.03 -23.49
CA TYR A 310 9.99 -11.89 -23.74
C TYR A 310 10.06 -13.07 -22.75
N ASP A 311 9.79 -12.80 -21.48
CA ASP A 311 9.76 -13.80 -20.41
C ASP A 311 8.54 -14.74 -20.49
N ASN A 312 7.64 -14.54 -21.46
CA ASN A 312 6.42 -15.32 -21.69
C ASN A 312 5.42 -15.31 -20.53
N VAL A 313 5.43 -14.26 -19.70
CA VAL A 313 4.61 -14.14 -18.49
C VAL A 313 3.19 -13.66 -18.80
N LEU A 314 3.01 -12.94 -19.91
CA LEU A 314 1.79 -12.20 -20.22
C LEU A 314 0.57 -13.06 -20.63
N LYS A 315 0.78 -14.35 -20.94
CA LYS A 315 -0.22 -15.22 -21.60
C LYS A 315 -1.59 -15.26 -20.91
N LEU A 316 -1.62 -15.28 -19.57
CA LEU A 316 -2.86 -15.35 -18.80
C LEU A 316 -3.28 -14.02 -18.16
N ILE A 317 -2.49 -12.96 -18.31
CA ILE A 317 -2.73 -11.68 -17.64
C ILE A 317 -2.95 -10.51 -18.61
N ALA A 318 -2.65 -10.70 -19.89
CA ALA A 318 -2.76 -9.66 -20.91
C ALA A 318 -3.78 -9.99 -22.00
N SER A 319 -4.28 -8.93 -22.63
CA SER A 319 -4.96 -8.94 -23.92
C SER A 319 -4.15 -8.10 -24.92
N THR A 320 -4.50 -8.16 -26.19
CA THR A 320 -3.81 -7.43 -27.26
C THR A 320 -4.77 -6.49 -27.96
N TYR A 321 -4.35 -5.24 -28.15
CA TYR A 321 -5.08 -4.26 -28.94
C TYR A 321 -4.77 -4.46 -30.42
N ASP A 322 -5.77 -4.85 -31.19
CA ASP A 322 -5.71 -4.93 -32.64
C ASP A 322 -6.06 -3.56 -33.24
N ILE A 323 -5.04 -2.87 -33.73
CA ILE A 323 -5.15 -1.55 -34.34
C ILE A 323 -6.03 -1.59 -35.60
N SER A 324 -5.98 -2.68 -36.37
CA SER A 324 -6.69 -2.78 -37.66
C SER A 324 -8.20 -2.85 -37.48
N SER A 325 -8.66 -3.51 -36.41
CA SER A 325 -10.08 -3.69 -36.11
C SER A 325 -10.60 -2.81 -34.98
N ASN A 326 -9.73 -2.01 -34.35
CA ASN A 326 -10.01 -1.19 -33.15
C ASN A 326 -10.67 -2.03 -32.03
N ARG A 327 -10.11 -3.21 -31.75
CA ARG A 327 -10.66 -4.17 -30.79
C ARG A 327 -9.59 -4.71 -29.85
N ILE A 328 -10.04 -5.16 -28.69
CA ILE A 328 -9.20 -5.89 -27.73
C ILE A 328 -9.45 -7.39 -27.93
N VAL A 329 -8.41 -8.11 -28.31
CA VAL A 329 -8.40 -9.56 -28.45
C VAL A 329 -7.82 -10.16 -27.18
N ILE A 330 -8.53 -11.08 -26.54
CA ILE A 330 -8.08 -11.71 -25.30
C ILE A 330 -6.82 -12.55 -25.58
N GLY A 331 -5.81 -12.40 -24.70
CA GLY A 331 -4.53 -13.09 -24.82
C GLY A 331 -3.50 -12.33 -25.67
N VAL A 332 -2.40 -13.03 -25.95
CA VAL A 332 -1.20 -12.49 -26.63
C VAL A 332 -0.95 -13.11 -28.01
N GLY A 333 -1.94 -13.82 -28.56
CA GLY A 333 -1.80 -14.61 -29.79
C GLY A 333 -1.84 -13.80 -31.10
N VAL A 334 -2.11 -12.51 -31.03
CA VAL A 334 -2.08 -11.58 -32.17
C VAL A 334 -1.00 -10.52 -31.94
N ASP A 335 -0.53 -9.91 -33.02
CA ASP A 335 0.42 -8.81 -32.96
C ASP A 335 -0.28 -7.50 -32.56
N GLY A 336 0.36 -6.73 -31.69
CA GLY A 336 -0.14 -5.42 -31.28
C GLY A 336 0.25 -5.05 -29.85
N PRO A 337 -0.09 -3.82 -29.41
CA PRO A 337 0.16 -3.38 -28.05
C PRO A 337 -0.54 -4.24 -27.00
N ARG A 338 0.16 -4.54 -25.90
CA ARG A 338 -0.37 -5.35 -24.80
C ARG A 338 -1.16 -4.50 -23.81
N ILE A 339 -2.26 -5.04 -23.32
CA ILE A 339 -3.13 -4.47 -22.28
C ILE A 339 -3.17 -5.44 -21.11
N LEU A 340 -2.75 -5.00 -19.92
CA LEU A 340 -2.87 -5.77 -18.69
C LEU A 340 -4.28 -5.64 -18.11
N ASN A 341 -5.16 -6.56 -18.50
CA ASN A 341 -6.57 -6.60 -18.05
C ASN A 341 -6.99 -7.93 -17.42
N PHE A 342 -6.06 -8.88 -17.29
CA PHE A 342 -6.28 -10.18 -16.65
C PHE A 342 -7.47 -10.96 -17.23
N SER A 343 -7.87 -10.67 -18.47
CA SER A 343 -9.06 -11.27 -19.08
C SER A 343 -9.03 -12.80 -19.18
N PRO A 344 -7.89 -13.46 -19.46
CA PRO A 344 -7.86 -14.92 -19.40
C PRO A 344 -8.20 -15.46 -17.99
N LEU A 345 -7.62 -14.90 -16.93
CA LEU A 345 -7.95 -15.31 -15.55
C LEU A 345 -9.38 -14.97 -15.14
N LEU A 346 -9.89 -13.80 -15.52
CA LEU A 346 -11.16 -13.26 -14.99
C LEU A 346 -12.37 -13.55 -15.87
N VAL A 347 -12.22 -13.43 -17.20
CA VAL A 347 -13.30 -13.58 -18.18
C VAL A 347 -13.40 -15.02 -18.66
N MET A 348 -12.28 -15.62 -19.05
CA MET A 348 -12.22 -17.04 -19.42
C MET A 348 -12.26 -17.96 -18.18
N ASN A 349 -12.08 -17.39 -16.99
CA ASN A 349 -12.18 -18.07 -15.69
C ASN A 349 -11.13 -19.18 -15.51
N GLU A 350 -9.93 -18.98 -16.06
CA GLU A 350 -8.80 -19.87 -15.86
C GLU A 350 -8.49 -20.04 -14.36
N PHE A 351 -8.19 -21.29 -13.96
CA PHE A 351 -8.03 -21.72 -12.56
C PHE A 351 -9.20 -21.45 -11.61
N ARG A 352 -10.30 -20.84 -12.08
CA ARG A 352 -11.33 -20.23 -11.23
C ARG A 352 -10.73 -19.24 -10.21
N PHE A 353 -9.74 -18.48 -10.64
CA PHE A 353 -8.96 -17.58 -9.77
C PHE A 353 -9.83 -16.63 -8.92
N ASN A 354 -10.86 -16.02 -9.51
CA ASN A 354 -11.73 -15.12 -8.77
C ASN A 354 -12.57 -15.83 -7.69
N ASP A 355 -12.98 -17.07 -7.92
CA ASP A 355 -13.71 -17.84 -6.91
C ASP A 355 -12.82 -18.12 -5.69
N ALA A 356 -11.53 -18.43 -5.93
CA ALA A 356 -10.52 -18.58 -4.89
C ALA A 356 -10.33 -17.29 -4.08
N VAL A 357 -10.19 -16.14 -4.75
CA VAL A 357 -10.05 -14.84 -4.06
C VAL A 357 -11.30 -14.52 -3.22
N LYS A 358 -12.51 -14.77 -3.74
CA LYS A 358 -13.75 -14.61 -2.96
C LYS A 358 -13.77 -15.47 -1.71
N LYS A 359 -13.38 -16.74 -1.84
CA LYS A 359 -13.34 -17.68 -0.72
C LYS A 359 -12.36 -17.18 0.35
N LEU A 360 -11.17 -16.76 -0.06
CA LEU A 360 -10.16 -16.16 0.83
C LEU A 360 -10.71 -14.94 1.59
N LEU A 361 -11.37 -14.01 0.89
CA LEU A 361 -11.98 -12.83 1.51
C LEU A 361 -13.06 -13.21 2.53
N ILE A 362 -13.96 -14.13 2.18
CA ILE A 362 -15.07 -14.55 3.05
C ILE A 362 -14.54 -15.24 4.31
N GLU A 363 -13.62 -16.19 4.18
CA GLU A 363 -13.11 -16.92 5.36
C GLU A 363 -12.22 -16.04 6.23
N SER A 364 -11.46 -15.10 5.63
CA SER A 364 -10.68 -14.11 6.37
C SER A 364 -11.58 -13.12 7.11
N GLU A 365 -12.62 -12.57 6.47
CA GLU A 365 -13.58 -11.67 7.10
C GLU A 365 -14.31 -12.35 8.28
N ARG A 366 -14.70 -13.62 8.12
CA ARG A 366 -15.28 -14.42 9.21
C ARG A 366 -14.30 -14.60 10.37
N ALA A 367 -13.05 -14.91 10.07
CA ALA A 367 -12.01 -15.11 11.09
C ALA A 367 -11.73 -13.82 11.88
N TYR A 368 -11.73 -12.66 11.22
CA TYR A 368 -11.50 -11.35 11.85
C TYR A 368 -12.76 -10.69 12.42
N SER A 369 -13.95 -11.17 12.04
CA SER A 369 -15.25 -10.53 12.33
C SER A 369 -15.32 -9.06 11.93
N ASN A 370 -14.54 -8.67 10.92
CA ASN A 370 -14.46 -7.34 10.34
C ASN A 370 -14.07 -7.49 8.87
N PRO A 371 -14.39 -6.51 8.00
CA PRO A 371 -13.88 -6.49 6.63
C PRO A 371 -12.35 -6.56 6.63
N VAL A 372 -11.77 -7.15 5.58
CA VAL A 372 -10.33 -7.44 5.52
C VAL A 372 -9.71 -7.00 4.21
N GLU A 373 -8.44 -6.67 4.27
CA GLU A 373 -7.53 -6.55 3.14
C GLU A 373 -6.55 -7.74 3.15
N ILE A 374 -6.33 -8.32 1.97
CA ILE A 374 -5.38 -9.40 1.73
C ILE A 374 -4.39 -8.95 0.66
N GLU A 375 -3.10 -9.01 0.98
CA GLU A 375 -2.01 -8.85 0.01
C GLU A 375 -1.51 -10.22 -0.43
N PHE A 376 -1.28 -10.40 -1.74
CA PHE A 376 -0.82 -11.67 -2.29
C PHE A 376 0.07 -11.48 -3.53
N ALA A 377 0.79 -12.54 -3.87
CA ALA A 377 1.52 -12.68 -5.13
C ALA A 377 1.28 -14.06 -5.72
N ALA A 378 1.33 -14.19 -7.04
CA ALA A 378 1.05 -15.45 -7.72
C ALA A 378 2.04 -15.74 -8.85
N ASN A 379 2.45 -17.01 -8.94
CA ASN A 379 3.27 -17.54 -10.02
C ASN A 379 2.47 -18.54 -10.83
N ILE A 380 2.41 -18.33 -12.14
CA ILE A 380 1.84 -19.29 -13.09
C ILE A 380 2.97 -20.14 -13.66
N SER A 381 2.80 -21.46 -13.65
CA SER A 381 3.78 -22.39 -14.22
C SER A 381 3.91 -22.21 -15.73
N LYS A 382 5.08 -22.54 -16.30
CA LYS A 382 5.35 -22.34 -17.74
C LYS A 382 4.41 -23.12 -18.66
N ASP A 383 3.94 -24.27 -18.21
CA ASP A 383 2.95 -25.13 -18.88
C ASP A 383 1.50 -24.70 -18.61
N LEU A 384 1.29 -23.60 -17.87
CA LEU A 384 -0.02 -23.02 -17.55
C LEU A 384 -0.96 -23.98 -16.81
N SER A 385 -0.41 -24.99 -16.11
CA SER A 385 -1.19 -26.01 -15.41
C SER A 385 -1.36 -25.74 -13.91
N GLN A 386 -0.53 -24.87 -13.34
CA GLN A 386 -0.52 -24.56 -11.90
C GLN A 386 -0.35 -23.05 -11.65
N LEU A 387 -1.11 -22.56 -10.68
CA LEU A 387 -1.02 -21.22 -10.12
C LEU A 387 -0.64 -21.35 -8.64
N ASN A 388 0.57 -20.92 -8.30
CA ASN A 388 1.04 -20.89 -6.92
C ASN A 388 0.68 -19.54 -6.31
N PHE A 389 -0.30 -19.53 -5.41
CA PHE A 389 -0.80 -18.37 -4.69
C PHE A 389 -0.03 -18.22 -3.37
N GLY A 390 0.77 -17.16 -3.27
CA GLY A 390 1.49 -16.77 -2.06
C GLY A 390 0.73 -15.71 -1.29
N PHE A 391 0.25 -16.07 -0.10
CA PHE A 391 -0.45 -15.17 0.82
C PHE A 391 0.58 -14.34 1.61
N LEU A 392 0.61 -13.02 1.40
CA LEU A 392 1.67 -12.14 1.89
C LEU A 392 1.29 -11.33 3.12
N GLN A 393 0.02 -10.95 3.26
CA GLN A 393 -0.48 -10.25 4.44
C GLN A 393 -2.02 -10.30 4.52
N VAL A 394 -2.56 -10.21 5.74
CA VAL A 394 -3.97 -9.92 5.98
C VAL A 394 -4.10 -8.86 7.07
N ARG A 395 -5.02 -7.91 6.89
CA ARG A 395 -5.30 -6.85 7.85
C ARG A 395 -6.81 -6.64 7.97
N PRO A 396 -7.36 -6.39 9.17
CA PRO A 396 -8.73 -5.92 9.29
C PRO A 396 -8.84 -4.46 8.79
N MET A 397 -10.00 -4.09 8.25
CA MET A 397 -10.32 -2.76 7.77
C MET A 397 -11.34 -2.09 8.70
N VAL A 398 -11.21 -0.78 8.89
CA VAL A 398 -12.12 0.02 9.71
C VAL A 398 -13.25 0.59 8.85
N VAL A 399 -14.46 0.05 9.01
CA VAL A 399 -15.66 0.60 8.39
C VAL A 399 -16.49 1.29 9.47
N SER A 400 -16.71 2.60 9.33
CA SER A 400 -17.53 3.34 10.30
C SER A 400 -18.99 2.89 10.26
N THR A 401 -19.61 2.87 11.44
CA THR A 401 -21.01 2.48 11.64
C THR A 401 -21.92 3.65 12.01
N ASP A 402 -21.43 4.88 12.18
CA ASP A 402 -22.30 5.97 12.67
C ASP A 402 -23.35 6.37 11.63
N GLU A 403 -24.50 6.83 12.11
CA GLU A 403 -25.61 7.26 11.26
C GLU A 403 -25.52 8.77 11.02
N VAL A 404 -24.94 9.14 9.90
CA VAL A 404 -25.02 10.49 9.35
C VAL A 404 -25.86 10.42 8.09
N GLU A 405 -26.83 11.31 7.95
CA GLU A 405 -27.60 11.44 6.73
C GLU A 405 -27.23 12.73 6.02
N VAL A 406 -26.82 12.61 4.76
CA VAL A 406 -26.64 13.73 3.83
C VAL A 406 -27.72 13.63 2.75
N THR A 407 -28.64 14.59 2.73
CA THR A 407 -29.74 14.62 1.77
C THR A 407 -29.33 15.30 0.46
N GLU A 408 -29.97 14.97 -0.66
CA GLU A 408 -29.62 15.60 -1.96
C GLU A 408 -29.90 17.09 -1.98
N ASN A 409 -30.98 17.54 -1.31
CA ASN A 409 -31.32 18.96 -1.22
C ASN A 409 -30.22 19.76 -0.53
N GLU A 410 -29.55 19.20 0.48
CA GLU A 410 -28.43 19.86 1.16
C GLU A 410 -27.18 19.97 0.27
N MET A 411 -27.01 19.09 -0.72
CA MET A 411 -25.82 19.07 -1.60
C MET A 411 -25.85 20.14 -2.69
N PHE A 412 -27.00 20.82 -2.89
CA PHE A 412 -27.21 21.87 -3.90
C PHE A 412 -27.49 23.25 -3.29
N GLY A 413 -27.25 23.44 -1.99
CA GLY A 413 -27.41 24.73 -1.35
C GLY A 413 -26.38 25.77 -1.82
N GLU A 414 -26.72 27.06 -1.67
CA GLU A 414 -25.79 28.17 -1.95
C GLU A 414 -24.61 28.22 -0.96
N ASP A 415 -24.82 27.67 0.24
CA ASP A 415 -23.83 27.55 1.31
C ASP A 415 -22.83 26.41 1.08
N VAL A 416 -22.92 25.69 -0.04
CA VAL A 416 -22.04 24.55 -0.32
C VAL A 416 -20.71 25.02 -0.89
N LEU A 417 -19.62 24.62 -0.23
CA LEU A 417 -18.26 24.74 -0.77
C LEU A 417 -17.96 23.57 -1.71
N VAL A 418 -18.26 22.35 -1.24
CA VAL A 418 -17.97 21.09 -1.92
C VAL A 418 -19.05 20.06 -1.56
N ALA A 419 -19.50 19.30 -2.54
CA ALA A 419 -20.31 18.11 -2.34
C ALA A 419 -19.81 16.95 -3.21
N THR A 420 -20.05 15.72 -2.79
CA THR A 420 -19.74 14.53 -3.59
C THR A 420 -20.59 13.32 -3.22
N ASP A 421 -20.81 12.43 -4.19
CA ASP A 421 -21.34 11.07 -4.01
C ASP A 421 -20.24 10.00 -3.90
N LYS A 422 -18.98 10.44 -3.80
CA LYS A 422 -17.78 9.61 -3.59
C LYS A 422 -16.98 10.13 -2.39
N ALA A 423 -17.59 10.06 -1.21
CA ALA A 423 -16.96 10.40 0.06
C ALA A 423 -16.62 9.15 0.87
N MET A 424 -15.53 9.24 1.60
CA MET A 424 -15.06 8.27 2.58
C MET A 424 -14.85 8.97 3.93
N GLY A 425 -14.96 8.20 5.00
CA GLY A 425 -15.04 8.70 6.36
C GLY A 425 -16.49 8.67 6.80
N ASN A 426 -16.75 9.16 7.99
CA ASN A 426 -18.09 9.25 8.53
C ASN A 426 -18.11 10.23 9.69
N GLY A 427 -19.22 10.95 9.87
CA GLY A 427 -19.39 11.86 10.99
C GLY A 427 -19.67 13.30 10.57
N ILE A 428 -19.71 14.16 11.59
CA ILE A 428 -19.89 15.60 11.44
C ILE A 428 -18.67 16.28 12.06
N ILE A 429 -18.01 17.17 11.32
CA ILE A 429 -16.81 17.91 11.74
C ILE A 429 -17.10 19.40 11.63
N ASN A 430 -17.02 20.11 12.77
CA ASN A 430 -17.40 21.53 12.88
C ASN A 430 -16.29 22.40 13.51
N ASN A 431 -15.03 21.98 13.42
CA ASN A 431 -13.90 22.63 14.09
C ASN A 431 -12.79 23.09 13.12
N ILE A 432 -13.02 23.01 11.80
CA ILE A 432 -12.01 23.30 10.78
C ILE A 432 -12.11 24.75 10.32
N HIS A 433 -11.05 25.52 10.52
CA HIS A 433 -10.97 26.93 10.13
C HIS A 433 -9.97 27.15 9.00
N ASP A 434 -8.91 26.36 8.97
CA ASP A 434 -7.82 26.49 8.01
C ASP A 434 -8.11 25.65 6.76
N ILE A 435 -7.93 26.26 5.59
CA ILE A 435 -8.06 25.62 4.30
C ILE A 435 -6.75 25.81 3.54
N ILE A 436 -6.18 24.71 3.07
CA ILE A 436 -5.01 24.67 2.22
C ILE A 436 -5.47 24.15 0.86
N PHE A 437 -5.24 24.90 -0.21
CA PHE A 437 -5.65 24.48 -1.53
C PHE A 437 -4.62 24.80 -2.60
N ILE A 438 -4.59 23.94 -3.62
CA ILE A 438 -3.77 24.14 -4.81
C ILE A 438 -4.48 25.10 -5.76
N ARG A 439 -3.74 26.07 -6.27
CA ARG A 439 -4.21 27.10 -7.19
C ARG A 439 -4.53 26.49 -8.56
N PRO A 440 -5.80 26.48 -9.00
CA PRO A 440 -6.18 25.89 -10.28
C PRO A 440 -5.42 26.49 -11.47
N GLU A 441 -5.16 27.80 -11.43
CA GLU A 441 -4.55 28.56 -12.53
C GLU A 441 -3.07 28.24 -12.76
N ASN A 442 -2.36 27.79 -11.72
CA ASN A 442 -0.91 27.53 -11.77
C ASN A 442 -0.59 26.03 -11.79
N PHE A 443 -1.60 25.16 -11.76
CA PHE A 443 -1.37 23.72 -11.71
C PHE A 443 -0.85 23.18 -13.05
N ASP A 444 0.38 22.65 -13.04
CA ASP A 444 0.95 21.84 -14.12
C ASP A 444 1.48 20.52 -13.54
N LYS A 445 1.23 19.42 -14.25
CA LYS A 445 1.67 18.07 -13.89
C LYS A 445 3.19 17.94 -13.73
N LYS A 446 3.95 18.82 -14.39
CA LYS A 446 5.42 18.87 -14.26
C LYS A 446 5.88 19.37 -12.90
N ASN A 447 5.02 20.09 -12.19
CA ASN A 447 5.35 20.74 -10.92
C ASN A 447 4.81 19.98 -9.70
N THR A 448 4.27 18.78 -9.88
CA THR A 448 3.66 17.99 -8.78
C THR A 448 4.63 17.71 -7.64
N SER A 449 5.91 17.45 -7.92
CA SER A 449 6.94 17.29 -6.88
C SER A 449 7.21 18.59 -6.12
N THR A 450 7.22 19.73 -6.80
CA THR A 450 7.36 21.05 -6.15
C THR A 450 6.16 21.35 -5.27
N ILE A 451 4.95 21.08 -5.77
CA ILE A 451 3.71 21.22 -5.01
C ILE A 451 3.73 20.38 -3.74
N ALA A 452 4.21 19.13 -3.80
CA ALA A 452 4.36 18.27 -2.63
C ALA A 452 5.27 18.89 -1.55
N LEU A 453 6.37 19.54 -1.95
CA LEU A 453 7.27 20.24 -1.02
C LEU A 453 6.63 21.48 -0.38
N GLU A 454 5.86 22.25 -1.15
CA GLU A 454 5.13 23.41 -0.63
C GLU A 454 4.05 22.98 0.39
N ILE A 455 3.33 21.91 0.11
CA ILE A 455 2.33 21.34 1.02
C ILE A 455 3.00 20.82 2.30
N ASP A 456 4.13 20.10 2.19
CA ASP A 456 4.88 19.60 3.35
C ASP A 456 5.30 20.74 4.28
N ALA A 457 5.80 21.85 3.73
CA ALA A 457 6.19 23.01 4.52
C ALA A 457 5.04 23.57 5.36
N ILE A 458 3.85 23.73 4.77
CA ILE A 458 2.67 24.21 5.49
C ILE A 458 2.17 23.14 6.47
N ASN A 459 2.14 21.87 6.08
CA ASN A 459 1.72 20.77 6.95
C ASN A 459 2.55 20.70 8.23
N ARG A 460 3.88 20.83 8.14
CA ARG A 460 4.77 20.86 9.31
C ARG A 460 4.41 22.00 10.26
N GLN A 461 4.10 23.18 9.73
CA GLN A 461 3.64 24.31 10.56
C GLN A 461 2.32 23.95 11.26
N MET A 462 1.35 23.41 10.52
CA MET A 462 0.03 23.06 11.06
C MET A 462 0.10 21.98 12.15
N VAL A 463 0.92 20.94 11.93
CA VAL A 463 1.16 19.87 12.93
C VAL A 463 1.82 20.43 14.18
N ASN A 464 2.85 21.28 14.06
CA ASN A 464 3.51 21.92 15.20
C ASN A 464 2.56 22.81 16.01
N GLU A 465 1.66 23.52 15.32
CA GLU A 465 0.62 24.36 15.94
C GLU A 465 -0.61 23.55 16.42
N LYS A 466 -0.63 22.23 16.18
CA LYS A 466 -1.75 21.32 16.47
C LYS A 466 -3.07 21.76 15.82
N LYS A 467 -2.98 22.35 14.63
CA LYS A 467 -4.12 22.78 13.83
C LYS A 467 -4.47 21.73 12.78
N GLN A 468 -5.76 21.42 12.69
CA GLN A 468 -6.32 20.57 11.65
C GLN A 468 -6.87 21.43 10.52
N TYR A 469 -6.75 20.95 9.29
CA TYR A 469 -7.13 21.71 8.10
C TYR A 469 -7.88 20.88 7.05
N LEU A 470 -8.56 21.59 6.14
CA LEU A 470 -9.10 21.05 4.89
C LEU A 470 -8.04 21.21 3.79
N LEU A 471 -7.69 20.11 3.11
CA LEU A 471 -6.77 20.08 1.98
C LEU A 471 -7.54 19.89 0.68
N ILE A 472 -7.32 20.75 -0.33
CA ILE A 472 -7.98 20.64 -1.64
C ILE A 472 -6.91 20.64 -2.74
N GLY A 473 -6.96 19.67 -3.64
CA GLY A 473 -6.04 19.66 -4.77
C GLY A 473 -6.44 18.76 -5.92
N PHE A 474 -5.49 18.54 -6.83
CA PHE A 474 -5.75 17.92 -8.12
C PHE A 474 -5.04 16.58 -8.28
N GLY A 475 -5.72 15.64 -8.94
CA GLY A 475 -5.19 14.30 -9.22
C GLY A 475 -5.09 13.41 -7.99
N ARG A 476 -4.39 12.30 -8.16
CA ARG A 476 -4.20 11.23 -7.17
C ARG A 476 -3.09 11.56 -6.16
N TRP A 477 -3.43 11.78 -4.90
CA TRP A 477 -2.44 12.02 -3.85
C TRP A 477 -1.70 10.73 -3.47
N GLY A 478 -0.39 10.84 -3.25
CA GLY A 478 0.49 9.70 -2.97
C GLY A 478 0.82 8.83 -4.18
N SER A 479 0.58 9.32 -5.39
CA SER A 479 1.03 8.68 -6.63
C SER A 479 2.46 9.08 -6.94
N SER A 480 3.34 8.10 -7.12
CA SER A 480 4.70 8.33 -7.63
C SER A 480 4.74 8.74 -9.11
N ASP A 481 3.64 8.53 -9.86
CA ASP A 481 3.49 9.00 -11.24
C ASP A 481 2.99 10.46 -11.28
N PRO A 482 3.81 11.42 -11.77
CA PRO A 482 3.43 12.83 -11.87
C PRO A 482 2.23 13.09 -12.80
N TRP A 483 1.93 12.16 -13.72
CA TRP A 483 0.82 12.31 -14.65
C TRP A 483 -0.53 11.96 -14.04
N LEU A 484 -0.51 11.18 -12.95
CA LEU A 484 -1.69 10.74 -12.21
C LEU A 484 -2.00 11.67 -11.03
N GLY A 485 -1.00 12.26 -10.38
CA GLY A 485 -1.23 13.21 -9.30
C GLY A 485 0.03 13.66 -8.57
N ILE A 486 -0.11 13.90 -7.26
CA ILE A 486 0.90 14.57 -6.44
C ILE A 486 1.62 13.54 -5.57
N PRO A 487 2.96 13.42 -5.68
CA PRO A 487 3.75 12.41 -5.00
C PRO A 487 4.02 12.78 -3.54
N VAL A 488 2.97 13.00 -2.75
CA VAL A 488 3.11 13.22 -1.30
C VAL A 488 3.31 11.90 -0.56
N GLU A 489 4.17 11.91 0.44
CA GLU A 489 4.14 10.90 1.49
C GLU A 489 3.08 11.26 2.54
N TRP A 490 2.57 10.27 3.29
CA TRP A 490 1.56 10.53 4.31
C TRP A 490 2.03 11.54 5.38
N SER A 491 3.30 11.46 5.78
CA SER A 491 3.94 12.39 6.72
C SER A 491 3.79 13.86 6.30
N GLN A 492 3.78 14.12 4.98
CA GLN A 492 3.71 15.47 4.39
C GLN A 492 2.30 16.07 4.39
N ILE A 493 1.26 15.28 4.67
CA ILE A 493 -0.14 15.74 4.73
C ILE A 493 -0.86 15.29 6.01
N SER A 494 -0.11 14.81 6.99
CA SER A 494 -0.62 14.16 8.21
C SER A 494 -1.52 15.05 9.08
N GLY A 495 -1.43 16.38 8.96
CA GLY A 495 -2.30 17.32 9.66
C GLY A 495 -3.68 17.53 9.01
N ALA A 496 -3.87 17.04 7.78
CA ALA A 496 -5.14 17.18 7.07
C ALA A 496 -6.22 16.36 7.76
N ARG A 497 -7.37 16.99 8.06
CA ARG A 497 -8.55 16.31 8.62
C ARG A 497 -9.58 15.98 7.55
N ILE A 498 -9.59 16.75 6.47
CA ILE A 498 -10.40 16.51 5.29
C ILE A 498 -9.50 16.70 4.07
N ILE A 499 -9.59 15.79 3.10
CA ILE A 499 -8.90 15.88 1.81
C ILE A 499 -9.93 15.85 0.70
N VAL A 500 -9.83 16.79 -0.23
CA VAL A 500 -10.64 16.87 -1.44
C VAL A 500 -9.72 16.70 -2.65
N GLU A 501 -9.90 15.59 -3.36
CA GLU A 501 -9.26 15.36 -4.64
C GLU A 501 -10.22 15.71 -5.77
N SER A 502 -9.80 16.63 -6.63
CA SER A 502 -10.47 16.93 -7.90
C SER A 502 -9.69 16.34 -9.06
N THR A 503 -10.38 15.70 -9.99
CA THR A 503 -9.80 15.46 -11.32
C THR A 503 -9.55 16.79 -12.04
N LEU A 504 -8.74 16.77 -13.10
CA LEU A 504 -8.53 17.91 -14.00
C LEU A 504 -9.42 17.78 -15.24
N PHE A 505 -9.67 18.90 -15.93
CA PHE A 505 -10.40 18.90 -17.19
C PHE A 505 -9.77 17.94 -18.21
N GLY A 506 -10.58 17.04 -18.78
CA GLY A 506 -10.15 16.05 -19.77
C GLY A 506 -9.39 14.82 -19.22
N ILE A 507 -9.33 14.63 -17.89
CA ILE A 507 -8.61 13.52 -17.26
C ILE A 507 -9.55 12.82 -16.27
N ASN A 508 -10.02 11.62 -16.61
CA ASN A 508 -10.66 10.71 -15.68
C ASN A 508 -9.63 9.69 -15.18
N VAL A 509 -8.88 10.06 -14.13
CA VAL A 509 -8.02 9.12 -13.41
C VAL A 509 -8.81 8.57 -12.23
N GLU A 510 -8.75 7.25 -12.00
CA GLU A 510 -9.25 6.67 -10.76
C GLU A 510 -8.48 7.26 -9.58
N LEU A 511 -9.20 7.86 -8.64
CA LEU A 511 -8.66 8.59 -7.49
C LEU A 511 -8.05 7.61 -6.46
N SER A 512 -7.31 8.13 -5.48
CA SER A 512 -6.31 7.35 -4.72
C SER A 512 -6.85 6.09 -4.06
N GLN A 513 -6.42 4.91 -4.56
CA GLN A 513 -6.68 3.59 -3.96
C GLN A 513 -5.41 2.87 -3.46
N GLY A 514 -4.30 3.60 -3.30
CA GLY A 514 -3.03 3.02 -2.80
C GLY A 514 -3.26 2.40 -1.42
N SER A 515 -2.77 1.18 -1.18
CA SER A 515 -3.13 0.43 0.03
C SER A 515 -2.74 1.15 1.31
N HIS A 516 -1.48 1.58 1.45
CA HIS A 516 -1.02 2.27 2.65
C HIS A 516 -1.67 3.64 2.84
N PHE A 517 -1.80 4.43 1.76
CA PHE A 517 -2.48 5.72 1.81
C PHE A 517 -3.93 5.58 2.29
N PHE A 518 -4.64 4.58 1.77
CA PHE A 518 -6.02 4.29 2.14
C PHE A 518 -6.17 3.91 3.62
N HIS A 519 -5.27 3.06 4.13
CA HIS A 519 -5.27 2.70 5.56
C HIS A 519 -5.06 3.91 6.44
N ASN A 520 -4.14 4.80 6.09
CA ASN A 520 -3.89 6.00 6.87
C ASN A 520 -5.13 6.91 6.90
N LEU A 521 -5.83 7.10 5.77
CA LEU A 521 -7.10 7.83 5.74
C LEU A 521 -8.13 7.27 6.74
N THR A 522 -8.35 5.96 6.73
CA THR A 522 -9.28 5.32 7.69
C THR A 522 -8.85 5.50 9.14
N SER A 523 -7.55 5.37 9.40
CA SER A 523 -6.99 5.28 10.76
C SER A 523 -6.98 6.61 11.47
N PHE A 524 -6.63 7.66 10.74
CA PHE A 524 -6.66 9.02 11.25
C PHE A 524 -8.06 9.63 11.19
N ASN A 525 -9.10 8.86 10.78
CA ASN A 525 -10.45 9.37 10.56
C ASN A 525 -10.46 10.62 9.66
N VAL A 526 -9.62 10.61 8.62
CA VAL A 526 -9.59 11.68 7.63
C VAL A 526 -10.76 11.48 6.69
N CYS A 527 -11.59 12.51 6.56
CA CYS A 527 -12.68 12.48 5.60
C CYS A 527 -12.11 12.77 4.21
N TYR A 528 -12.46 11.96 3.24
CA TYR A 528 -11.86 12.03 1.91
C TYR A 528 -12.94 12.14 0.85
N PHE A 529 -12.80 13.15 -0.01
CA PHE A 529 -13.78 13.56 -1.00
C PHE A 529 -13.18 13.41 -2.39
N SER A 530 -13.85 12.68 -3.25
CA SER A 530 -13.50 12.54 -4.66
C SER A 530 -14.45 13.39 -5.51
N ILE A 531 -13.92 14.26 -6.37
CA ILE A 531 -14.72 15.15 -7.23
C ILE A 531 -14.25 15.02 -8.67
N ASN A 532 -15.21 14.79 -9.56
CA ASN A 532 -14.96 14.85 -10.99
C ASN A 532 -15.17 16.29 -11.47
N TYR A 533 -14.24 16.82 -12.26
CA TYR A 533 -14.28 18.19 -12.76
C TYR A 533 -15.52 18.45 -13.62
N ASP A 534 -15.81 17.51 -14.52
CA ASP A 534 -17.00 17.49 -15.38
C ASP A 534 -18.21 16.81 -14.69
N GLY A 535 -18.16 16.66 -13.37
CA GLY A 535 -19.16 15.97 -12.57
C GLY A 535 -20.39 16.80 -12.22
N LYS A 536 -21.32 16.16 -11.50
CA LYS A 536 -22.55 16.77 -10.97
C LYS A 536 -22.26 17.87 -9.93
N TYR A 537 -21.18 17.75 -9.17
CA TYR A 537 -20.82 18.66 -8.09
C TYR A 537 -19.53 19.41 -8.44
N LYS A 538 -19.42 20.66 -7.98
CA LYS A 538 -18.25 21.52 -8.23
C LYS A 538 -17.69 22.08 -6.92
N ILE A 539 -16.42 22.45 -6.97
CA ILE A 539 -15.75 23.22 -5.93
C ILE A 539 -16.00 24.71 -6.21
N ASP A 540 -16.41 25.47 -5.19
CA ASP A 540 -16.54 26.92 -5.30
C ASP A 540 -15.17 27.63 -5.19
N TRP A 541 -14.47 27.69 -6.33
CA TRP A 541 -13.17 28.36 -6.44
C TRP A 541 -13.26 29.89 -6.33
N GLU A 542 -14.38 30.49 -6.69
CA GLU A 542 -14.55 31.95 -6.58
C GLU A 542 -14.62 32.35 -5.11
N TRP A 543 -15.37 31.62 -4.30
CA TRP A 543 -15.41 31.83 -2.86
C TRP A 543 -14.03 31.62 -2.22
N LEU A 544 -13.33 30.53 -2.55
CA LEU A 544 -11.99 30.25 -1.99
C LEU A 544 -10.97 31.36 -2.28
N ASN A 545 -11.01 31.94 -3.48
CA ASN A 545 -10.08 32.99 -3.87
C ASN A 545 -10.38 34.37 -3.27
N ASN A 546 -11.57 34.57 -2.70
CA ASN A 546 -11.97 35.83 -2.07
C ASN A 546 -11.72 35.88 -0.55
N ILE A 547 -11.20 34.80 0.05
CA ILE A 547 -10.88 34.75 1.48
C ILE A 547 -9.51 35.41 1.73
N GLU A 548 -9.34 36.01 2.90
CA GLU A 548 -8.06 36.54 3.35
C GLU A 548 -6.99 35.43 3.44
N VAL A 549 -5.86 35.69 2.77
CA VAL A 549 -4.74 34.74 2.66
C VAL A 549 -3.81 34.93 3.86
N ILE A 550 -3.51 33.84 4.58
CA ILE A 550 -2.48 33.82 5.61
C ILE A 550 -1.10 33.71 4.98
N SER A 551 -0.96 32.76 4.06
CA SER A 551 0.27 32.52 3.31
C SER A 551 -0.04 31.99 1.93
N GLU A 552 0.82 32.33 0.97
CA GLU A 552 0.75 31.82 -0.39
C GLU A 552 2.15 31.56 -0.94
N SER A 553 2.23 30.55 -1.80
CA SER A 553 3.38 30.20 -2.61
C SER A 553 3.00 30.26 -4.10
N GLU A 554 3.87 29.75 -4.98
CA GLU A 554 3.59 29.70 -6.40
C GLU A 554 2.35 28.83 -6.69
N PHE A 555 2.20 27.69 -6.00
CA PHE A 555 1.13 26.73 -6.31
C PHE A 555 0.09 26.56 -5.20
N VAL A 556 0.37 26.94 -3.96
CA VAL A 556 -0.49 26.63 -2.80
C VAL A 556 -0.92 27.91 -2.08
N LYS A 557 -2.18 27.93 -1.62
CA LYS A 557 -2.71 28.99 -0.75
C LYS A 557 -3.16 28.39 0.57
N HIS A 558 -2.89 29.10 1.66
CA HIS A 558 -3.44 28.84 2.99
C HIS A 558 -4.32 30.02 3.40
N VAL A 559 -5.60 29.74 3.60
CA VAL A 559 -6.59 30.72 4.06
C VAL A 559 -7.20 30.26 5.38
N LYS A 560 -7.73 31.20 6.16
CA LYS A 560 -8.41 30.90 7.42
C LYS A 560 -9.73 31.62 7.52
N LEU A 561 -10.70 30.88 8.04
CA LEU A 561 -12.04 31.37 8.30
C LEU A 561 -12.19 31.89 9.73
N ASN A 562 -13.08 32.86 9.90
CA ASN A 562 -13.52 33.33 11.22
C ASN A 562 -14.46 32.33 11.90
N SER A 563 -15.27 31.62 11.10
CA SER A 563 -16.20 30.58 11.56
C SER A 563 -15.77 29.23 10.97
N PRO A 564 -15.88 28.12 11.73
CA PRO A 564 -15.46 26.82 11.24
C PRO A 564 -16.39 26.31 10.13
N LEU A 565 -15.84 25.57 9.17
CA LEU A 565 -16.63 24.80 8.20
C LEU A 565 -17.50 23.76 8.90
N THR A 566 -18.66 23.46 8.30
CA THR A 566 -19.49 22.31 8.67
C THR A 566 -19.31 21.21 7.63
N ILE A 567 -18.68 20.11 8.03
CA ILE A 567 -18.46 18.94 7.18
C ILE A 567 -19.40 17.82 7.64
N LYS A 568 -20.12 17.20 6.71
CA LYS A 568 -20.92 15.99 6.93
C LYS A 568 -20.47 14.90 5.98
N VAL A 569 -20.22 13.70 6.48
CA VAL A 569 -19.94 12.52 5.64
C VAL A 569 -20.83 11.36 6.07
N ASP A 570 -21.65 10.89 5.13
CA ASP A 570 -22.40 9.64 5.19
C ASP A 570 -21.59 8.57 4.46
N GLY A 571 -20.74 7.86 5.21
CA GLY A 571 -19.87 6.81 4.68
C GLY A 571 -20.62 5.56 4.23
N ARG A 572 -21.91 5.39 4.62
CA ARG A 572 -22.74 4.27 4.19
C ARG A 572 -23.28 4.48 2.79
N LYS A 573 -23.69 5.71 2.46
CA LYS A 573 -24.17 6.11 1.13
C LYS A 573 -23.06 6.71 0.25
N GLY A 574 -21.86 6.91 0.80
CA GLY A 574 -20.73 7.54 0.12
C GLY A 574 -20.93 9.04 -0.14
N LYS A 575 -21.83 9.71 0.60
CA LYS A 575 -22.15 11.12 0.36
C LYS A 575 -21.36 12.02 1.30
N GLY A 576 -20.79 13.09 0.76
CA GLY A 576 -20.05 14.09 1.53
C GLY A 576 -20.51 15.49 1.20
N LEU A 577 -20.49 16.36 2.20
CA LEU A 577 -20.87 17.76 2.11
C LEU A 577 -19.96 18.63 2.97
N ILE A 578 -19.44 19.72 2.40
CA ILE A 578 -18.70 20.77 3.09
C ILE A 578 -19.46 22.07 2.88
N LYS A 579 -19.94 22.66 3.98
CA LYS A 579 -20.67 23.92 3.99
C LYS A 579 -19.80 25.06 4.48
N LYS A 580 -19.93 26.20 3.80
CA LYS A 580 -19.48 27.52 4.21
C LYS A 580 -20.35 27.97 5.39
N CYS A 581 -19.81 28.83 6.23
CA CYS A 581 -20.52 29.43 7.35
C CYS A 581 -20.77 30.91 7.13
#